data_AF-A0A3B9JAE3-F1
#
_entry.id   AF-A0A3B9JAE3-F1
#
_cell.length_a   1.000
_cell.length_b   1.000
_cell.length_c   1.000
_cell.angle_alpha   90.00
_cell.angle_beta   90.00
_cell.angle_gamma   90.00
#
_symmetry.space_group_name_H-M   'P 1'
#
loop_
_entity.id
_entity.type
_entity.pdbx_description
1 polymer ?
#
loop_
_entity_poly.entity_id
_entity_poly.type
_entity_poly.pdbx_seq_one_letter_code
_entity_poly.pdbx_strand_id
1 'polypeptide(L)'
;MSDFKIGATLETMVDLDDFAIPIPIPNVIPMRYPDAEELDNGHLRGMGAPGLIWIFPLFDEIAARNQLKAYCPGLSEEVYIQSPLDDGALHIFQSIMRWPLEEDQENYWSQNLRIEHSFLVEVEVEE
;
A
#
# COMPACT_ATOMS: atom_id res chain seq x y z
N MET A 1 9.68 -11.96 -11.66
CA MET A 1 9.91 -11.33 -10.36
C MET A 1 9.10 -10.07 -10.38
N SER A 2 8.14 -9.95 -9.47
CA SER A 2 7.35 -8.74 -9.27
C SER A 2 8.25 -7.59 -8.84
N ASP A 3 7.95 -6.39 -9.32
CA ASP A 3 8.63 -5.16 -8.91
C ASP A 3 8.12 -4.62 -7.56
N PHE A 4 7.27 -5.41 -6.89
CA PHE A 4 6.50 -5.05 -5.71
C PHE A 4 7.10 -5.69 -4.46
N LYS A 5 7.56 -4.85 -3.53
CA LYS A 5 8.10 -5.30 -2.24
C LYS A 5 7.34 -4.72 -1.07
N ILE A 6 7.28 -5.45 0.03
CA ILE A 6 6.73 -4.97 1.30
C ILE A 6 7.63 -5.39 2.46
N GLY A 7 7.79 -4.51 3.45
CA GLY A 7 8.61 -4.75 4.64
C GLY A 7 8.10 -3.97 5.85
N ALA A 8 8.39 -4.45 7.05
CA ALA A 8 8.23 -3.65 8.26
C ALA A 8 9.34 -2.59 8.39
N THR A 9 10.49 -2.82 7.76
CA THR A 9 11.60 -1.86 7.64
C THR A 9 12.15 -1.86 6.22
N LEU A 10 12.89 -0.82 5.83
CA LEU A 10 13.55 -0.70 4.52
C LEU A 10 14.45 -1.91 4.21
N GLU A 11 15.24 -2.37 5.18
CA GLU A 11 16.19 -3.48 5.00
C GLU A 11 15.53 -4.86 4.96
N THR A 12 14.29 -4.97 5.46
CA THR A 12 13.57 -6.24 5.54
C THR A 12 12.56 -6.43 4.45
N MET A 13 12.46 -5.52 3.46
CA MET A 13 11.50 -5.62 2.38
C MET A 13 11.67 -6.92 1.57
N VAL A 14 10.57 -7.65 1.41
CA VAL A 14 10.50 -8.92 0.67
C VAL A 14 9.59 -8.74 -0.54
N ASP A 15 9.97 -9.37 -1.65
CA ASP A 15 9.15 -9.43 -2.87
C ASP A 15 7.83 -10.18 -2.60
N LEU A 16 6.72 -9.70 -3.16
CA LEU A 16 5.42 -10.34 -2.96
C LEU A 16 5.36 -11.79 -3.47
N ASP A 17 6.20 -12.14 -4.43
CA ASP A 17 6.36 -13.51 -4.95
C ASP A 17 7.17 -14.43 -4.03
N ASP A 18 7.99 -13.87 -3.12
CA ASP A 18 8.88 -14.64 -2.24
C ASP A 18 8.17 -15.13 -0.96
N PHE A 19 6.92 -14.74 -0.78
CA PHE A 19 6.08 -15.28 0.28
C PHE A 19 5.80 -16.77 0.04
N ALA A 20 5.82 -17.58 1.11
CA ALA A 20 5.50 -19.01 1.06
C ALA A 20 4.21 -19.33 0.28
N ILE A 21 3.20 -18.46 0.39
CA ILE A 21 2.06 -18.41 -0.53
C ILE A 21 2.15 -17.09 -1.29
N PRO A 22 2.26 -17.10 -2.63
CA PRO A 22 2.39 -15.90 -3.43
C PRO A 22 1.26 -14.92 -3.13
N ILE A 23 1.62 -13.68 -2.81
CA ILE A 23 0.66 -12.61 -2.59
C ILE A 23 0.30 -12.00 -3.94
N PRO A 24 -1.00 -11.81 -4.25
CA PRO A 24 -1.38 -11.22 -5.52
C PRO A 24 -0.83 -9.80 -5.65
N ILE A 25 -0.43 -9.45 -6.88
CA ILE A 25 0.07 -8.11 -7.18
C ILE A 25 -1.04 -7.09 -6.91
N PRO A 26 -0.76 -6.02 -6.15
CA PRO A 26 -1.74 -4.98 -5.89
C PRO A 26 -2.00 -4.12 -7.12
N ASN A 27 -3.23 -3.61 -7.23
CA ASN A 27 -3.53 -2.52 -8.14
C ASN A 27 -3.03 -1.20 -7.53
N VAL A 28 -2.18 -0.48 -8.26
CA VAL A 28 -1.61 0.79 -7.83
C VAL A 28 -2.43 1.94 -8.37
N ILE A 29 -2.97 2.76 -7.49
CA ILE A 29 -3.66 4.00 -7.86
C ILE A 29 -2.76 5.18 -7.47
N PRO A 30 -2.11 5.85 -8.44
CA PRO A 30 -1.33 7.04 -8.13
C PRO A 30 -2.26 8.17 -7.70
N MET A 31 -1.89 8.85 -6.62
CA MET A 31 -2.65 9.97 -6.05
C MET A 31 -1.80 11.23 -6.15
N ARG A 32 -2.14 12.16 -7.06
CA ARG A 32 -1.30 13.35 -7.26
C ARG A 32 -1.30 14.30 -6.07
N TYR A 33 -2.45 14.42 -5.40
CA TYR A 33 -2.64 15.25 -4.21
C TYR A 33 -3.60 14.53 -3.27
N PRO A 34 -3.21 14.22 -2.02
CA PRO A 34 -4.08 13.57 -1.05
C PRO A 34 -5.24 14.46 -0.62
N ASP A 35 -5.02 15.78 -0.61
CA ASP A 35 -6.03 16.78 -0.26
C ASP A 35 -6.23 17.77 -1.40
N ALA A 36 -7.41 18.40 -1.43
CA ALA A 36 -7.69 19.52 -2.31
C ALA A 36 -8.37 20.63 -1.51
N GLU A 37 -7.86 21.85 -1.64
CA GLU A 37 -8.41 23.05 -1.03
C GLU A 37 -9.07 23.91 -2.10
N GLU A 38 -10.30 24.37 -1.85
CA GLU A 38 -10.97 25.34 -2.71
C GLU A 38 -10.42 26.74 -2.45
N LEU A 39 -9.95 27.40 -3.50
CA LEU A 39 -9.46 28.77 -3.46
C LEU A 39 -10.63 29.76 -3.60
N ASP A 40 -10.45 30.99 -3.12
CA ASP A 40 -11.43 32.09 -3.21
C ASP A 40 -11.88 32.43 -4.65
N ASN A 41 -11.18 31.92 -5.67
CA ASN A 41 -11.51 32.08 -7.08
C ASN A 41 -12.31 30.90 -7.67
N GLY A 42 -12.75 29.95 -6.84
CA GLY A 42 -13.51 28.76 -7.26
C GLY A 42 -12.66 27.67 -7.94
N HIS A 43 -11.34 27.77 -7.90
CA HIS A 43 -10.42 26.73 -8.38
C HIS A 43 -9.95 25.84 -7.23
N LEU A 44 -9.61 24.58 -7.53
CA LEU A 44 -9.05 23.64 -6.55
C LEU A 44 -7.52 23.68 -6.60
N ARG A 45 -6.89 23.78 -5.44
CA ARG A 45 -5.46 23.59 -5.23
C ARG A 45 -5.21 22.23 -4.60
N GLY A 46 -4.45 21.39 -5.28
CA GLY A 46 -3.95 20.14 -4.70
C GLY A 46 -2.98 20.41 -3.56
N MET A 47 -3.17 19.73 -2.44
CA MET A 47 -2.41 19.82 -1.22
C MET A 47 -1.83 18.45 -0.84
N GLY A 48 -0.63 18.47 -0.28
CA GLY A 48 0.13 17.27 0.10
C GLY A 48 1.11 16.78 -0.96
N ALA A 49 2.02 15.90 -0.55
CA ALA A 49 2.93 15.22 -1.45
C ALA A 49 2.15 14.22 -2.33
N PRO A 50 2.59 13.95 -3.56
CA PRO A 50 2.06 12.83 -4.33
C PRO A 50 2.08 11.55 -3.48
N GLY A 51 1.13 10.65 -3.74
CA GLY A 51 0.77 9.45 -3.03
C GLY A 51 0.62 8.28 -4.00
N LEU A 52 0.51 7.07 -3.49
CA LEU A 52 -0.07 5.95 -4.23
C LEU A 52 -0.92 5.11 -3.29
N ILE A 53 -1.85 4.32 -3.81
CA ILE A 53 -2.64 3.37 -3.03
C ILE A 53 -2.46 1.97 -3.61
N TRP A 54 -2.09 0.98 -2.80
CA TRP A 54 -2.17 -0.44 -3.17
C TRP A 54 -3.52 -1.02 -2.76
N ILE A 55 -4.28 -1.44 -3.77
CA ILE A 55 -5.51 -2.20 -3.56
C ILE A 55 -5.23 -3.64 -3.95
N PHE A 56 -5.19 -4.52 -2.96
CA PHE A 56 -5.04 -5.94 -3.23
C PHE A 56 -6.36 -6.48 -3.79
N PRO A 57 -6.31 -7.30 -4.85
CA PRO A 57 -7.49 -8.03 -5.29
C PRO A 57 -7.92 -9.03 -4.19
N LEU A 58 -9.05 -9.68 -4.41
CA LEU A 58 -9.49 -10.75 -3.52
C LEU A 58 -8.37 -11.81 -3.39
N PHE A 59 -7.99 -12.14 -2.16
CA PHE A 59 -7.04 -13.21 -1.91
C PHE A 59 -7.76 -14.54 -2.15
N ASP A 60 -7.25 -15.34 -3.09
CA ASP A 60 -7.77 -16.70 -3.34
C ASP A 60 -7.56 -17.61 -2.12
N GLU A 61 -6.48 -17.37 -1.37
CA GLU A 61 -6.13 -18.13 -0.17
C GLU A 61 -6.14 -17.24 1.08
N ILE A 62 -6.99 -17.59 2.05
CA ILE A 62 -7.01 -16.96 3.38
C ILE A 62 -5.63 -17.04 4.04
N ALA A 63 -4.88 -18.10 3.77
CA ALA A 63 -3.53 -18.30 4.28
C ALA A 63 -2.53 -17.23 3.76
N ALA A 64 -2.65 -16.78 2.51
CA ALA A 64 -1.85 -15.69 1.97
C ALA A 64 -2.14 -14.36 2.67
N ARG A 65 -3.43 -14.05 2.90
CA ARG A 65 -3.86 -12.89 3.70
C ARG A 65 -3.32 -12.95 5.13
N ASN A 66 -3.41 -14.10 5.78
CA ASN A 66 -2.91 -14.29 7.15
C ASN A 66 -1.40 -14.20 7.24
N GLN A 67 -0.67 -14.67 6.21
CA GLN A 67 0.78 -14.52 6.13
C GLN A 67 1.15 -13.04 6.02
N LEU A 68 0.47 -12.28 5.16
CA LEU A 68 0.66 -10.85 5.03
C LEU A 68 0.33 -10.10 6.34
N LYS A 69 -0.76 -10.48 7.01
CA LYS A 69 -1.12 -9.94 8.34
C LYS A 69 -0.11 -10.31 9.42
N ALA A 70 0.48 -11.50 9.38
CA ALA A 70 1.53 -11.88 10.32
C ALA A 70 2.84 -11.14 10.06
N TYR A 71 3.12 -10.82 8.79
CA TYR A 71 4.29 -10.08 8.36
C TYR A 71 4.16 -8.58 8.68
N CYS A 72 2.95 -8.03 8.64
CA CYS A 72 2.61 -6.65 9.02
C CYS A 72 1.55 -6.65 10.14
N PRO A 73 1.95 -6.95 11.39
CA PRO A 73 1.03 -7.35 12.48
C PRO A 73 0.12 -6.26 13.03
N GLY A 74 0.36 -4.98 12.73
CA GLY A 74 -0.46 -3.89 13.27
C GLY A 74 -1.56 -3.42 12.33
N LEU A 75 -2.70 -3.09 12.94
CA LEU A 75 -3.82 -2.36 12.34
C LEU A 75 -3.42 -0.97 11.78
N SER A 76 -2.27 -0.45 12.25
CA SER A 76 -1.71 0.86 11.88
C SER A 76 -0.17 0.89 12.01
N GLU A 77 0.54 -0.22 11.79
CA GLU A 77 2.02 -0.18 11.82
C GLU A 77 2.56 0.46 10.53
N GLU A 78 3.70 1.14 10.67
CA GLU A 78 4.45 1.67 9.54
C GLU A 78 5.05 0.51 8.75
N VAL A 79 4.75 0.47 7.46
CA VAL A 79 5.28 -0.47 6.49
C VAL A 79 5.97 0.30 5.38
N TYR A 80 6.97 -0.32 4.79
CA TYR A 80 7.69 0.18 3.63
C TYR A 80 7.27 -0.64 2.42
N ILE A 81 6.94 0.03 1.33
CA ILE A 81 6.59 -0.61 0.07
C ILE A 81 7.47 -0.09 -1.05
N GLN A 82 7.81 -0.96 -1.99
CA GLN A 82 8.46 -0.58 -3.24
C GLN A 82 7.48 -0.80 -4.38
N SER A 83 7.23 0.24 -5.18
CA SER A 83 6.34 0.17 -6.35
C SER A 83 6.97 0.88 -7.54
N PRO A 84 6.83 0.35 -8.76
CA PRO A 84 7.06 1.14 -9.96
C PRO A 84 5.96 2.22 -10.08
N LEU A 85 6.36 3.46 -10.42
CA LEU A 85 5.44 4.54 -10.80
C LEU A 85 5.34 4.65 -12.33
N ASP A 86 4.51 5.57 -12.82
CA ASP A 86 4.30 5.82 -14.27
C ASP A 86 5.59 6.19 -15.02
N ASP A 87 6.63 6.62 -14.31
CA ASP A 87 7.96 6.92 -14.85
C ASP A 87 8.82 5.67 -15.10
N GLY A 88 8.37 4.50 -14.65
CA GLY A 88 9.08 3.23 -14.74
C GLY A 88 10.24 3.10 -13.73
N ALA A 89 10.42 4.07 -12.83
CA ALA A 89 11.39 3.98 -11.75
C ALA A 89 10.77 3.29 -10.53
N LEU A 90 11.60 2.59 -9.77
CA LEU A 90 11.21 1.96 -8.51
C LEU A 90 11.37 2.99 -7.40
N HIS A 91 10.28 3.22 -6.69
CA HIS A 91 10.23 4.16 -5.58
C HIS A 91 9.84 3.43 -4.31
N ILE A 92 10.43 3.86 -3.19
CA ILE A 92 10.14 3.28 -1.87
C ILE A 92 9.30 4.28 -1.08
N PHE A 93 8.25 3.77 -0.45
CA PHE A 93 7.26 4.56 0.25
C PHE A 93 7.09 4.02 1.66
N GLN A 94 7.13 4.92 2.65
CA GLN A 94 6.63 4.63 3.98
C GLN A 94 5.11 4.79 3.99
N SER A 95 4.39 3.91 4.68
CA SER A 95 2.94 3.94 4.73
C SER A 95 2.41 3.30 6.01
N ILE A 96 1.17 3.59 6.35
CA ILE A 96 0.44 2.87 7.40
C ILE A 96 -0.46 1.83 6.74
N MET A 97 -0.32 0.57 7.13
CA MET A 97 -1.18 -0.50 6.62
C MET A 97 -2.50 -0.52 7.38
N ARG A 98 -3.62 -0.26 6.70
CA ARG A 98 -4.96 -0.30 7.33
C ARG A 98 -5.66 -1.62 7.04
N TRP A 99 -5.97 -2.36 8.09
CA TRP A 99 -6.79 -3.57 8.00
C TRP A 99 -8.26 -3.25 8.32
N PRO A 100 -9.24 -3.84 7.60
CA PRO A 100 -10.65 -3.66 7.92
C PRO A 100 -10.96 -4.18 9.34
N LEU A 101 -11.77 -3.41 10.08
CA LEU A 101 -12.04 -3.61 11.51
C LEU A 101 -12.98 -4.80 11.79
N GLU A 102 -13.95 -5.02 10.90
CA GLU A 102 -14.91 -6.12 10.98
C GLU A 102 -14.49 -7.22 10.01
N GLU A 103 -13.95 -8.32 10.54
CA GLU A 103 -13.88 -9.60 9.83
C GLU A 103 -15.29 -10.21 9.81
N ASP A 104 -16.20 -9.57 9.09
CA ASP A 104 -17.59 -9.98 9.00
C ASP A 104 -17.65 -11.36 8.33
N GLN A 105 -17.88 -12.41 9.13
CA GLN A 105 -17.81 -13.82 8.72
C GLN A 105 -18.77 -14.17 7.59
N GLU A 106 -19.74 -13.31 7.28
CA GLU A 106 -20.77 -13.56 6.25
C GLU A 106 -20.45 -12.96 4.87
N ASN A 107 -19.38 -12.15 4.71
CA ASN A 107 -19.08 -11.45 3.47
C ASN A 107 -17.67 -11.73 2.89
N TYR A 108 -17.15 -12.94 3.12
CA TYR A 108 -15.85 -13.41 2.62
C TYR A 108 -15.65 -13.27 1.10
N TRP A 109 -16.72 -13.10 0.33
CA TRP A 109 -16.72 -13.08 -1.14
C TRP A 109 -16.71 -11.67 -1.76
N SER A 110 -16.83 -10.60 -0.95
CA SER A 110 -17.14 -9.25 -1.47
C SER A 110 -16.19 -8.13 -1.02
N GLN A 111 -15.20 -8.40 -0.18
CA GLN A 111 -14.33 -7.35 0.34
C GLN A 111 -12.95 -7.37 -0.33
N ASN A 112 -12.77 -6.47 -1.29
CA ASN A 112 -11.44 -6.07 -1.75
C ASN A 112 -10.65 -5.58 -0.53
N LEU A 113 -9.49 -6.16 -0.27
CA LEU A 113 -8.62 -5.69 0.80
C LEU A 113 -8.03 -4.34 0.35
N ARG A 114 -8.60 -3.26 0.88
CA ARG A 114 -8.13 -1.91 0.61
C ARG A 114 -7.06 -1.55 1.63
N ILE A 115 -5.82 -1.50 1.19
CA ILE A 115 -4.76 -0.88 1.97
C ILE A 115 -4.73 0.58 1.53
N GLU A 116 -5.23 1.46 2.40
CA GLU A 116 -5.16 2.90 2.16
C GLU A 116 -3.83 3.41 2.66
N HIS A 117 -3.05 3.97 1.74
CA HIS A 117 -1.77 4.58 2.05
C HIS A 117 -1.99 6.07 2.24
N SER A 118 -1.41 6.62 3.28
CA SER A 118 -1.39 8.05 3.53
C SER A 118 0.00 8.40 4.00
N PHE A 119 0.57 9.43 3.37
CA PHE A 119 1.88 10.03 3.62
C PHE A 119 3.06 9.34 2.93
N LEU A 120 3.46 9.95 1.82
CA LEU A 120 4.66 9.63 1.07
C LEU A 120 5.76 10.56 1.60
N VAL A 121 6.63 10.03 2.47
CA VAL A 121 7.96 10.61 2.64
C VAL A 121 8.87 9.75 1.77
N GLU A 122 9.37 10.31 0.68
CA GLU A 122 10.49 9.72 -0.04
C GLU A 122 11.64 9.66 0.97
N VAL A 123 11.98 8.46 1.44
CA VAL A 123 13.13 8.29 2.30
C VAL A 123 14.34 8.39 1.39
N GLU A 124 14.93 9.57 1.30
CA GLU A 124 16.27 9.72 0.73
C GLU A 124 17.20 8.80 1.52
N VAL A 125 17.61 7.70 0.90
CA VAL A 125 18.68 6.86 1.43
C VAL A 125 19.96 7.64 1.16
N GLU A 126 20.44 8.40 2.15
CA GLU A 126 21.80 8.96 2.08
C GLU A 126 22.80 7.79 2.00
N GLU A 127 23.55 7.73 0.89
CA GLU A 127 24.65 6.77 0.64
C GLU A 127 25.81 6.89 1.65
#